data_AF-A0A6A6XHX6-F1
#
_entry.id   AF-A0A6A6XHX6-F1
#
_cell.length_a   1.000
_cell.length_b   1.000
_cell.length_c   1.000
_cell.angle_alpha   90.00
_cell.angle_beta   90.00
_cell.angle_gamma   90.00
#
_symmetry.space_group_name_H-M   'P 1'
#
loop_
_entity.id
_entity.type
_entity.pdbx_description
1 polymer ?
#
loop_
_entity_poly.entity_id
_entity_poly.type
_entity_poly.pdbx_seq_one_letter_code
_entity_poly.pdbx_strand_id
1 'polypeptide(L)'
;MQPQGTHARGWGGLGAGDNAPLHDVPATKKKNRKKRPKKTNKKSLQHAGEAVQSKDLFQLPHMNFSSNGLSFSRKQKTFTDIQTTASTYGLTTGDHSRGTDETRDTMDYWNQTAWTMFDAQVLAHRIGLRFPRPYESFYGGLKYPLWRLIATGEDSEYNIATLLGPSWRLAAGDFYREWRLEALVLPIPTRGSVIDYERQKLNVGLPRWTPREASTMEKWYIGWYGDLAAIMYKVNRGKEMRLGGTS
;
A
#
# COMPACT_ATOMS: atom_id res chain seq x y z
N MET A 1 -53.27 -18.13 -16.72
CA MET A 1 -52.88 -18.75 -15.44
C MET A 1 -52.42 -17.64 -14.51
N GLN A 2 -53.17 -17.39 -13.45
CA GLN A 2 -52.90 -16.35 -12.46
C GLN A 2 -51.84 -16.83 -11.45
N PRO A 3 -50.96 -15.95 -10.93
CA PRO A 3 -50.08 -16.29 -9.82
C PRO A 3 -50.76 -15.99 -8.49
N GLN A 4 -50.78 -16.96 -7.58
CA GLN A 4 -51.07 -16.78 -6.17
C GLN A 4 -49.86 -17.23 -5.35
N GLY A 5 -49.53 -16.51 -4.28
CA GLY A 5 -48.68 -17.05 -3.22
C GLY A 5 -47.79 -16.06 -2.47
N THR A 6 -48.40 -15.10 -1.79
CA THR A 6 -47.80 -14.35 -0.67
C THR A 6 -47.42 -15.27 0.49
N HIS A 7 -46.24 -15.09 1.12
CA HIS A 7 -46.10 -15.32 2.57
C HIS A 7 -45.00 -14.46 3.19
N ALA A 8 -45.43 -13.60 4.12
CA ALA A 8 -44.63 -12.85 5.06
C ALA A 8 -44.36 -13.68 6.33
N ARG A 9 -43.12 -13.65 6.84
CA ARG A 9 -42.69 -13.96 8.22
C ARG A 9 -41.32 -13.30 8.41
N GLY A 10 -40.95 -12.64 9.49
CA GLY A 10 -41.57 -12.36 10.77
C GLY A 10 -40.50 -11.61 11.58
N TRP A 11 -40.91 -10.55 12.28
CA TRP A 11 -40.06 -9.78 13.18
C TRP A 11 -39.91 -10.52 14.51
N GLY A 12 -38.68 -10.59 15.03
CA GLY A 12 -38.36 -11.05 16.37
C GLY A 12 -36.84 -10.96 16.56
N GLY A 13 -36.28 -10.44 17.63
CA GLY A 13 -36.85 -9.86 18.83
C GLY A 13 -35.80 -8.99 19.51
N LEU A 14 -36.29 -8.01 20.26
CA LEU A 14 -35.54 -7.15 21.14
C LEU A 14 -35.02 -7.97 22.32
N GLY A 15 -33.69 -8.12 22.40
CA GLY A 15 -33.00 -8.59 23.60
C GLY A 15 -32.34 -7.41 24.30
N ALA A 16 -33.06 -6.81 25.25
CA ALA A 16 -32.48 -5.94 26.26
C ALA A 16 -31.77 -6.84 27.30
N GLY A 17 -30.50 -6.57 27.57
CA GLY A 17 -29.69 -7.32 28.52
C GLY A 17 -28.61 -6.44 29.15
N ASP A 18 -28.98 -5.89 30.30
CA ASP A 18 -28.22 -5.81 31.54
C ASP A 18 -26.90 -5.01 31.62
N ASN A 19 -27.08 -3.85 32.27
CA ASN A 19 -26.17 -3.12 33.14
C ASN A 19 -25.04 -3.96 33.75
N ALA A 20 -23.79 -3.61 33.42
CA ALA A 20 -22.62 -3.97 34.21
C ALA A 20 -22.20 -2.77 35.09
N PRO A 21 -21.83 -3.00 36.36
CA PRO A 21 -21.51 -1.95 37.31
C PRO A 21 -20.16 -1.29 37.05
N LEU A 22 -20.17 0.04 37.19
CA LEU A 22 -19.06 0.96 37.13
C LEU A 22 -18.06 0.65 38.25
N HIS A 23 -16.86 0.16 37.90
CA HIS A 23 -15.75 0.05 38.85
C HIS A 23 -15.00 1.39 38.92
N ASP A 24 -15.10 2.04 40.09
CA ASP A 24 -14.30 3.20 40.47
C ASP A 24 -12.80 2.87 40.48
N VAL A 25 -12.04 3.55 39.63
CA VAL A 25 -10.57 3.52 39.64
C VAL A 25 -10.05 4.74 40.40
N PRO A 26 -9.25 4.58 41.47
CA PRO A 26 -8.73 5.70 42.23
C PRO A 26 -7.66 6.49 41.45
N ALA A 27 -7.85 7.82 41.46
CA ALA A 27 -6.96 8.80 40.87
C ALA A 27 -5.57 8.81 41.54
N THR A 28 -4.55 8.28 40.86
CA THR A 28 -3.16 8.46 41.29
C THR A 28 -2.63 9.82 40.82
N LYS A 29 -2.58 10.80 41.74
CA LYS A 29 -1.82 12.05 41.63
C LYS A 29 -0.32 11.74 41.49
N LYS A 30 0.24 11.76 40.27
CA LYS A 30 1.72 11.82 40.08
C LYS A 30 2.19 13.27 40.06
N LYS A 31 2.84 13.64 41.16
CA LYS A 31 3.50 14.93 41.42
C LYS A 31 4.59 15.23 40.38
N ASN A 32 4.56 16.49 39.94
CA ASN A 32 5.64 17.28 39.36
C ASN A 32 7.05 16.91 39.86
N ARG A 33 7.99 16.72 38.92
CA ARG A 33 9.40 17.02 39.16
C ARG A 33 10.08 17.46 37.86
N LYS A 34 9.97 18.77 37.56
CA LYS A 34 10.83 19.48 36.59
C LYS A 34 12.28 19.34 37.05
N LYS A 35 13.04 18.42 36.45
CA LYS A 35 14.51 18.45 36.51
C LYS A 35 15.01 19.17 35.25
N ARG A 36 15.49 20.40 35.44
CA ARG A 36 16.25 21.16 34.44
C ARG A 36 17.54 20.38 34.08
N PRO A 37 17.81 20.06 32.81
CA PRO A 37 19.14 19.58 32.43
C PRO A 37 20.16 20.71 32.53
N LYS A 38 21.27 20.42 33.22
CA LYS A 38 22.46 21.27 33.32
C LYS A 38 23.10 21.42 31.93
N LYS A 39 23.45 22.66 31.57
CA LYS A 39 24.29 22.96 30.40
C LYS A 39 25.65 22.28 30.60
N THR A 40 25.96 21.27 29.79
CA THR A 40 27.30 20.69 29.70
C THR A 40 28.04 21.25 28.49
N ASN A 41 29.32 21.50 28.74
CA ASN A 41 30.29 22.24 27.94
C ASN A 41 30.41 21.76 26.49
N LYS A 42 30.51 22.74 25.58
CA LYS A 42 31.12 22.58 24.26
C LYS A 42 32.57 22.16 24.46
N LYS A 43 32.92 20.94 24.07
CA LYS A 43 34.31 20.56 23.77
C LYS A 43 34.37 20.22 22.27
N SER A 44 35.09 21.07 21.56
CA SER A 44 35.51 20.93 20.18
C SER A 44 36.31 19.64 20.02
N LEU A 45 35.77 18.69 19.26
CA LEU A 45 36.50 17.53 18.77
C LEU A 45 36.67 17.72 17.27
N GLN A 46 37.87 18.14 16.89
CA GLN A 46 38.34 18.12 15.51
C GLN A 46 38.59 16.65 15.16
N HIS A 47 37.80 16.09 14.24
CA HIS A 47 38.15 14.85 13.58
C HIS A 47 38.33 15.11 12.09
N ALA A 48 39.51 14.68 11.63
CA ALA A 48 39.98 14.70 10.27
C ALA A 48 38.97 14.03 9.33
N GLY A 49 38.66 14.72 8.23
CA GLY A 49 37.90 14.16 7.13
C GLY A 49 38.81 13.32 6.24
N GLU A 50 38.67 12.00 6.33
CA GLU A 50 39.04 11.11 5.23
C GLU A 50 37.84 11.04 4.27
N ALA A 51 38.04 11.62 3.09
CA ALA A 51 37.09 11.60 1.99
C ALA A 51 37.09 10.21 1.34
N VAL A 52 36.24 9.30 1.83
CA VAL A 52 35.86 8.11 1.08
C VAL A 52 34.92 8.56 -0.04
N GLN A 53 35.42 8.58 -1.28
CA GLN A 53 34.61 8.78 -2.49
C GLN A 53 33.67 7.57 -2.69
N SER A 54 32.51 7.60 -2.06
CA SER A 54 31.37 6.75 -2.44
C SER A 54 30.76 7.33 -3.72
N LYS A 55 31.30 6.94 -4.88
CA LYS A 55 30.80 7.35 -6.21
C LYS A 55 29.58 6.58 -6.70
N ASP A 56 29.08 5.60 -5.94
CA ASP A 56 27.80 4.96 -6.22
C ASP A 56 26.66 5.70 -5.51
N LEU A 57 26.49 6.96 -5.91
CA LEU A 57 25.30 7.73 -5.58
C LEU A 57 24.15 7.11 -6.38
N PHE A 58 23.45 6.16 -5.74
CA PHE A 58 22.21 5.57 -6.24
C PHE A 58 21.36 6.68 -6.86
N GLN A 59 21.18 6.64 -8.18
CA GLN A 59 20.26 7.51 -8.89
C GLN A 59 18.87 7.25 -8.32
N LEU A 60 18.42 8.14 -7.43
CA LEU A 60 17.09 8.08 -6.85
C LEU A 60 16.09 8.19 -8.01
N PRO A 61 15.10 7.29 -8.11
CA PRO A 61 14.03 7.47 -9.08
C PRO A 61 13.35 8.80 -8.78
N HIS A 62 13.32 9.70 -9.76
CA HIS A 62 12.59 10.96 -9.68
C HIS A 62 11.10 10.65 -9.55
N MET A 63 10.60 10.61 -8.30
CA MET A 63 9.17 10.55 -8.04
C MET A 63 8.59 11.95 -8.20
N ASN A 64 7.97 12.21 -9.36
CA ASN A 64 7.24 13.46 -9.59
C ASN A 64 5.86 13.36 -8.94
N PHE A 65 5.70 14.02 -7.79
CA PHE A 65 4.40 14.20 -7.15
C PHE A 65 3.78 15.52 -7.63
N SER A 66 2.83 15.44 -8.56
CA SER A 66 1.99 16.58 -8.93
C SER A 66 0.88 16.77 -7.89
N SER A 67 0.72 17.98 -7.37
CA SER A 67 -0.30 18.33 -6.36
C SER A 67 -1.73 18.39 -6.91
N ASN A 68 -1.92 18.23 -8.23
CA ASN A 68 -3.21 18.41 -8.90
C ASN A 68 -3.63 17.11 -9.59
N GLY A 69 -4.10 16.13 -8.82
CA GLY A 69 -4.62 14.86 -9.37
C GLY A 69 -3.53 13.96 -9.96
N LEU A 70 -3.60 12.67 -9.63
CA LEU A 70 -2.71 11.64 -10.17
C LEU A 70 -2.99 11.43 -11.67
N SER A 71 -2.42 12.30 -12.52
CA SER A 71 -2.32 12.09 -13.96
C SER A 71 -0.94 11.50 -14.25
N PHE A 72 -0.92 10.21 -14.54
CA PHE A 72 0.28 9.49 -14.94
C PHE A 72 0.54 9.70 -16.43
N SER A 73 1.26 10.77 -16.78
CA SER A 73 1.84 10.93 -18.11
C SER A 73 3.34 10.64 -18.03
N ARG A 74 3.73 9.37 -18.28
CA ARG A 74 5.13 8.97 -18.37
C ARG A 74 5.46 8.71 -19.84
N LYS A 75 6.41 9.48 -20.38
CA LYS A 75 7.06 9.18 -21.65
C LYS A 75 7.71 7.81 -21.53
N GLN A 76 7.23 6.83 -22.32
CA GLN A 76 7.83 5.51 -22.39
C GLN A 76 9.26 5.65 -22.92
N LYS A 77 10.25 5.46 -22.05
CA LYS A 77 11.62 5.14 -22.49
C LYS A 77 11.65 3.63 -22.72
N THR A 78 11.85 3.25 -23.97
CA THR A 78 12.12 1.87 -24.38
C THR A 78 13.31 1.34 -23.59
N PHE A 79 13.08 0.36 -22.73
CA PHE A 79 14.10 -0.29 -21.91
C PHE A 79 14.33 -1.70 -22.46
N THR A 80 15.21 -1.79 -23.46
CA THR A 80 15.87 -3.05 -23.81
C THR A 80 17.09 -3.16 -22.90
N ASP A 81 17.21 -4.28 -22.17
CA ASP A 81 18.39 -4.76 -21.41
C ASP A 81 18.16 -4.91 -19.90
N ILE A 82 17.29 -5.85 -19.48
CA ILE A 82 17.49 -6.66 -18.26
C ILE A 82 16.87 -8.05 -18.49
N GLN A 83 17.62 -8.97 -19.07
CA GLN A 83 17.31 -10.40 -19.04
C GLN A 83 18.52 -11.18 -18.54
N THR A 84 18.82 -11.15 -17.25
CA THR A 84 19.59 -12.23 -16.60
C THR A 84 19.38 -12.13 -15.08
N THR A 85 18.61 -13.07 -14.51
CA THR A 85 18.59 -13.54 -13.09
C THR A 85 17.17 -13.93 -12.64
N ALA A 86 16.60 -14.97 -13.27
CA ALA A 86 15.45 -15.67 -12.71
C ALA A 86 15.53 -17.16 -13.07
N SER A 87 16.39 -17.91 -12.37
CA SER A 87 16.40 -19.38 -12.44
C SER A 87 16.86 -19.92 -11.09
N THR A 88 15.92 -20.10 -10.16
CA THR A 88 16.17 -20.84 -8.90
C THR A 88 14.93 -21.55 -8.34
N TYR A 89 13.71 -21.25 -8.79
CA TYR A 89 12.53 -21.97 -8.28
C TYR A 89 12.13 -23.11 -9.22
N GLY A 90 12.62 -24.31 -8.92
CA GLY A 90 12.20 -25.56 -9.54
C GLY A 90 10.74 -25.87 -9.22
N LEU A 91 9.83 -25.42 -10.09
CA LEU A 91 8.46 -25.91 -10.17
C LEU A 91 8.44 -27.10 -11.12
N THR A 92 8.02 -28.25 -10.59
CA THR A 92 7.94 -29.53 -11.29
C THR A 92 7.03 -29.43 -12.52
N THR A 93 7.62 -29.69 -13.69
CA THR A 93 7.04 -29.63 -15.02
C THR A 93 6.04 -30.76 -15.27
N GLY A 94 4.75 -30.45 -15.20
CA GLY A 94 3.72 -31.19 -15.92
C GLY A 94 3.62 -30.63 -17.34
N ASP A 95 4.16 -31.37 -18.30
CA ASP A 95 4.27 -31.05 -19.73
C ASP A 95 2.92 -30.59 -20.32
N HIS A 96 2.76 -29.27 -20.45
CA HIS A 96 1.73 -28.63 -21.25
C HIS A 96 2.46 -27.76 -22.25
N SER A 97 2.57 -28.25 -23.48
CA SER A 97 3.09 -27.54 -24.65
C SER A 97 2.16 -26.36 -24.99
N ARG A 98 2.21 -25.30 -24.17
CA ARG A 98 1.41 -24.08 -24.26
C ARG A 98 2.40 -22.95 -24.54
N GLY A 99 2.23 -22.28 -25.67
CA GLY A 99 3.12 -21.20 -26.13
C GLY A 99 3.51 -20.28 -24.99
N THR A 100 4.80 -19.95 -24.91
CA THR A 100 5.46 -19.26 -23.80
C THR A 100 4.62 -18.10 -23.27
N ASP A 101 3.91 -18.33 -22.17
CA ASP A 101 3.04 -17.38 -21.46
C ASP A 101 3.84 -16.18 -20.89
N GLU A 102 5.17 -16.20 -21.04
CA GLU A 102 6.10 -15.15 -20.60
C GLU A 102 5.92 -13.82 -21.34
N THR A 103 5.35 -13.82 -22.55
CA THR A 103 5.18 -12.59 -23.35
C THR A 103 3.81 -11.95 -23.18
N ARG A 104 2.90 -12.56 -22.42
CA ARG A 104 1.54 -12.02 -22.29
C ARG A 104 1.55 -10.75 -21.45
N ASP A 105 0.78 -9.76 -21.90
CA ASP A 105 0.56 -8.53 -21.14
C ASP A 105 -0.09 -8.86 -19.79
N THR A 106 0.39 -8.19 -18.73
CA THR A 106 -0.04 -8.43 -17.35
C THR A 106 -1.54 -8.21 -17.17
N MET A 107 -2.13 -7.22 -17.83
CA MET A 107 -3.56 -6.94 -17.75
C MET A 107 -4.37 -7.98 -18.55
N ASP A 108 -3.86 -8.43 -19.69
CA ASP A 108 -4.48 -9.53 -20.44
C ASP A 108 -4.45 -10.84 -19.65
N TYR A 109 -3.34 -11.15 -18.98
CA TYR A 109 -3.23 -12.32 -18.09
C TYR A 109 -4.26 -12.25 -16.96
N TRP A 110 -4.34 -11.10 -16.29
CA TRP A 110 -5.31 -10.85 -15.22
C TRP A 110 -6.76 -11.09 -15.68
N ASN A 111 -7.12 -10.56 -16.84
CA ASN A 111 -8.49 -10.61 -17.37
C ASN A 111 -8.86 -11.97 -17.96
N GLN A 112 -7.91 -12.69 -18.55
CA GLN A 112 -8.22 -13.87 -19.38
C GLN A 112 -7.73 -15.19 -18.79
N THR A 113 -6.62 -15.18 -18.04
CA THR A 113 -5.96 -16.40 -17.55
C THR A 113 -6.17 -16.60 -16.06
N ALA A 114 -5.90 -15.59 -15.24
CA ALA A 114 -5.83 -15.73 -13.79
C ALA A 114 -7.13 -16.29 -13.18
N TRP A 115 -8.29 -15.83 -13.65
CA TRP A 115 -9.57 -16.32 -13.13
C TRP A 115 -9.85 -17.80 -13.47
N THR A 116 -9.14 -18.39 -14.44
CA THR A 116 -9.29 -19.82 -14.80
C THR A 116 -8.39 -20.74 -13.97
N MET A 117 -7.39 -20.19 -13.28
CA MET A 117 -6.43 -20.95 -12.49
C MET A 117 -6.95 -21.18 -11.07
N PHE A 118 -6.90 -22.43 -10.61
CA PHE A 118 -7.38 -22.78 -9.27
C PHE A 118 -6.61 -22.03 -8.16
N ASP A 119 -5.29 -21.99 -8.23
CA ASP A 119 -4.47 -21.30 -7.23
C ASP A 119 -4.77 -19.80 -7.15
N ALA A 120 -5.01 -19.17 -8.29
CA ALA A 120 -5.38 -17.76 -8.37
C ALA A 120 -6.79 -17.51 -7.81
N GLN A 121 -7.74 -18.42 -8.02
CA GLN A 121 -9.07 -18.35 -7.40
C GLN A 121 -9.01 -18.48 -5.87
N VAL A 122 -8.21 -19.43 -5.37
CA VAL A 122 -8.00 -19.62 -3.92
C VAL A 122 -7.34 -18.39 -3.32
N LEU A 123 -6.29 -17.87 -3.95
CA LEU A 123 -5.61 -16.66 -3.51
C LEU A 123 -6.53 -15.45 -3.53
N ALA A 124 -7.30 -15.25 -4.61
CA ALA A 124 -8.28 -14.18 -4.73
C ALA A 124 -9.32 -14.23 -3.61
N HIS A 125 -9.87 -15.40 -3.32
CA HIS A 125 -10.81 -15.58 -2.22
C HIS A 125 -10.18 -15.23 -0.87
N ARG A 126 -8.95 -15.69 -0.61
CA ARG A 126 -8.21 -15.44 0.63
C ARG A 126 -7.99 -13.96 0.90
N ILE A 127 -7.67 -13.17 -0.13
CA ILE A 127 -7.41 -11.73 -0.01
C ILE A 127 -8.67 -10.85 -0.20
N GLY A 128 -9.86 -11.47 -0.28
CA GLY A 128 -11.13 -10.79 -0.51
C GLY A 128 -11.18 -10.05 -1.86
N LEU A 129 -10.49 -10.60 -2.86
CA LEU A 129 -10.44 -10.07 -4.21
C LEU A 129 -11.49 -10.77 -5.08
N ARG A 130 -12.12 -10.00 -5.97
CA ARG A 130 -13.02 -10.51 -7.01
C ARG A 130 -12.40 -10.28 -8.38
N PHE A 131 -12.37 -11.31 -9.21
CA PHE A 131 -12.00 -11.14 -10.63
C PHE A 131 -13.00 -10.26 -11.37
N PRO A 132 -12.55 -9.49 -12.37
CA PRO A 132 -13.45 -8.73 -13.24
C PRO A 132 -14.33 -9.69 -14.05
N ARG A 133 -15.61 -9.34 -14.23
CA ARG A 133 -16.45 -10.04 -15.21
C ARG A 133 -16.16 -9.50 -16.62
N PRO A 134 -16.42 -10.28 -17.68
CA PRO A 134 -16.42 -9.74 -19.03
C PRO A 134 -17.28 -8.48 -19.11
N TYR A 135 -16.75 -7.43 -19.76
CA TYR A 135 -17.40 -6.12 -19.94
C TYR A 135 -17.59 -5.28 -18.66
N GLU A 136 -17.04 -5.70 -17.53
CA GLU A 136 -17.06 -4.89 -16.31
C GLU A 136 -15.90 -3.90 -16.29
N SER A 137 -16.20 -2.61 -16.12
CA SER A 137 -15.16 -1.62 -15.86
C SER A 137 -14.66 -1.79 -14.42
N PHE A 138 -13.38 -2.17 -14.30
CA PHE A 138 -12.79 -2.45 -13.00
C PHE A 138 -12.03 -1.25 -12.47
N TYR A 139 -12.39 -0.80 -11.26
CA TYR A 139 -11.76 0.36 -10.65
C TYR A 139 -10.30 0.06 -10.29
N GLY A 140 -9.39 0.91 -10.77
CA GLY A 140 -7.97 0.88 -10.38
C GLY A 140 -7.06 0.00 -11.23
N GLY A 141 -7.57 -0.75 -12.22
CA GLY A 141 -6.74 -1.59 -13.10
C GLY A 141 -5.81 -2.52 -12.30
N LEU A 142 -4.51 -2.53 -12.61
CA LEU A 142 -3.50 -3.31 -11.88
C LEU A 142 -3.29 -2.87 -10.42
N LYS A 143 -3.67 -1.65 -10.04
CA LYS A 143 -3.58 -1.18 -8.65
C LYS A 143 -4.45 -2.01 -7.73
N TYR A 144 -5.63 -2.41 -8.16
CA TYR A 144 -6.54 -3.16 -7.30
C TYR A 144 -5.99 -4.52 -6.85
N PRO A 145 -5.59 -5.45 -7.73
CA PRO A 145 -5.03 -6.73 -7.31
C PRO A 145 -3.74 -6.59 -6.50
N LEU A 146 -2.83 -5.67 -6.89
CA LEU A 146 -1.61 -5.44 -6.12
C LEU A 146 -1.89 -4.85 -4.74
N TRP A 147 -2.79 -3.87 -4.66
CA TRP A 147 -3.19 -3.28 -3.38
C TRP A 147 -3.77 -4.31 -2.42
N ARG A 148 -4.55 -5.27 -2.93
CA ARG A 148 -5.12 -6.35 -2.11
C ARG A 148 -4.06 -7.26 -1.52
N LEU A 149 -3.10 -7.69 -2.34
CA LEU A 149 -1.96 -8.48 -1.88
C LEU A 149 -1.16 -7.71 -0.82
N ILE A 150 -0.85 -6.45 -1.09
CA ILE A 150 -0.12 -5.57 -0.16
C ILE A 150 -0.87 -5.38 1.16
N ALA A 151 -2.15 -5.05 1.09
CA ALA A 151 -2.98 -4.75 2.26
C ALA A 151 -3.19 -5.96 3.18
N THR A 152 -3.17 -7.17 2.62
CA THR A 152 -3.31 -8.43 3.37
C THR A 152 -1.97 -9.03 3.79
N GLY A 153 -0.84 -8.51 3.28
CA GLY A 153 0.50 -9.03 3.55
C GLY A 153 0.86 -10.27 2.74
N GLU A 154 0.12 -10.51 1.66
CA GLU A 154 0.26 -11.64 0.74
C GLU A 154 1.07 -11.26 -0.51
N ASP A 155 1.79 -10.13 -0.48
CA ASP A 155 2.61 -9.54 -1.55
C ASP A 155 3.93 -10.30 -1.85
N SER A 156 3.90 -11.63 -1.84
CA SER A 156 5.04 -12.44 -2.28
C SER A 156 5.17 -12.44 -3.80
N GLU A 157 6.39 -12.61 -4.32
CA GLU A 157 6.63 -12.64 -5.77
C GLU A 157 5.81 -13.73 -6.47
N TYR A 158 5.69 -14.89 -5.81
CA TYR A 158 4.88 -16.01 -6.28
C TYR A 158 3.40 -15.61 -6.37
N ASN A 159 2.80 -15.11 -5.29
CA ASN A 159 1.39 -14.71 -5.27
C ASN A 159 1.09 -13.60 -6.29
N ILE A 160 2.01 -12.65 -6.47
CA ILE A 160 1.86 -11.59 -7.47
C ILE A 160 1.86 -12.21 -8.87
N ALA A 161 2.82 -13.10 -9.17
CA ALA A 161 2.88 -13.79 -10.45
C ALA A 161 1.66 -14.71 -10.69
N THR A 162 1.11 -15.33 -9.65
CA THR A 162 -0.12 -16.13 -9.74
C THR A 162 -1.32 -15.31 -10.21
N LEU A 163 -1.43 -14.05 -9.78
CA LEU A 163 -2.53 -13.18 -10.22
C LEU A 163 -2.21 -12.45 -11.53
N LEU A 164 -0.98 -11.97 -11.70
CA LEU A 164 -0.64 -10.99 -12.74
C LEU A 164 0.25 -11.55 -13.85
N GLY A 165 0.63 -12.81 -13.75
CA GLY A 165 1.51 -13.47 -14.69
C GLY A 165 3.00 -13.21 -14.39
N PRO A 166 3.91 -13.95 -15.05
CA PRO A 166 5.34 -13.87 -14.80
C PRO A 166 5.95 -12.52 -15.20
N SER A 167 5.33 -11.82 -16.16
CA SER A 167 5.77 -10.52 -16.70
C SER A 167 5.41 -9.32 -15.81
N TRP A 168 4.77 -9.53 -14.66
CA TRP A 168 4.21 -8.46 -13.82
C TRP A 168 5.21 -7.36 -13.44
N ARG A 169 6.49 -7.70 -13.28
CA ARG A 169 7.53 -6.72 -12.92
C ARG A 169 7.72 -5.65 -14.00
N LEU A 170 7.54 -6.01 -15.27
CA LEU A 170 7.71 -5.08 -16.39
C LEU A 170 6.57 -4.05 -16.42
N ALA A 171 5.34 -4.47 -16.13
CA ALA A 171 4.18 -3.60 -16.13
C ALA A 171 4.02 -2.81 -14.82
N ALA A 172 4.35 -3.44 -13.68
CA ALA A 172 3.95 -2.94 -12.37
C ALA A 172 5.09 -2.88 -11.33
N GLY A 173 6.34 -3.17 -11.68
CA GLY A 173 7.45 -3.19 -10.72
C GLY A 173 7.65 -1.86 -9.97
N ASP A 174 7.72 -0.75 -10.71
CA ASP A 174 7.84 0.60 -10.13
C ASP A 174 6.60 0.95 -9.27
N PHE A 175 5.40 0.71 -9.83
CA PHE A 175 4.13 1.03 -9.17
C PHE A 175 3.90 0.21 -7.90
N TYR A 176 4.30 -1.07 -7.91
CA TYR A 176 4.24 -1.95 -6.75
C TYR A 176 5.02 -1.34 -5.59
N ARG A 177 6.24 -0.87 -5.82
CA ARG A 177 7.07 -0.24 -4.78
C ARG A 177 6.40 1.02 -4.21
N GLU A 178 5.85 1.86 -5.09
CA GLU A 178 5.13 3.08 -4.69
C GLU A 178 3.90 2.75 -3.84
N TRP A 179 3.04 1.86 -4.30
CA TRP A 179 1.82 1.45 -3.57
C TRP A 179 2.15 0.70 -2.28
N ARG A 180 3.26 -0.04 -2.25
CA ARG A 180 3.74 -0.72 -1.06
C ARG A 180 4.15 0.27 0.02
N LEU A 181 4.93 1.28 -0.35
CA LEU A 181 5.25 2.39 0.55
C LEU A 181 3.98 3.15 0.95
N GLU A 182 3.04 3.39 0.03
CA GLU A 182 1.77 4.05 0.32
C GLU A 182 0.96 3.31 1.39
N ALA A 183 0.90 1.98 1.32
CA ALA A 183 0.22 1.13 2.29
C ALA A 183 0.95 1.05 3.65
N LEU A 184 2.28 1.18 3.66
CA LEU A 184 3.11 1.14 4.87
C LEU A 184 3.18 2.49 5.60
N VAL A 185 3.28 3.60 4.86
CA VAL A 185 3.53 4.94 5.40
C VAL A 185 2.28 5.54 6.01
N LEU A 186 1.11 5.35 5.38
CA LEU A 186 -0.04 6.19 5.69
C LEU A 186 -0.87 5.62 6.83
N PRO A 187 -0.83 6.21 8.06
CA PRO A 187 -1.97 6.10 8.97
C PRO A 187 -3.21 6.63 8.26
N ILE A 188 -4.38 6.12 8.68
CA ILE A 188 -5.73 6.42 8.17
C ILE A 188 -5.76 7.80 7.47
N PRO A 189 -5.97 7.84 6.14
CA PRO A 189 -5.91 9.08 5.37
C PRO A 189 -6.89 10.10 5.96
N THR A 190 -6.59 11.41 5.83
CA THR A 190 -7.53 12.45 6.25
C THR A 190 -8.88 12.18 5.61
N ARG A 191 -9.90 12.02 6.45
CA ARG A 191 -11.25 11.67 6.02
C ARG A 191 -11.75 12.68 4.97
N GLY A 192 -12.25 12.18 3.84
CA GLY A 192 -12.73 13.00 2.72
C GLY A 192 -11.65 13.50 1.76
N SER A 193 -10.37 13.19 1.98
CA SER A 193 -9.34 13.42 0.97
C SER A 193 -9.56 12.53 -0.27
N VAL A 194 -9.04 12.94 -1.42
CA VAL A 194 -9.10 12.14 -2.67
C VAL A 194 -8.47 10.75 -2.44
N ILE A 195 -7.38 10.70 -1.68
CA ILE A 195 -6.68 9.46 -1.31
C ILE A 195 -7.56 8.58 -0.41
N ASP A 196 -8.28 9.18 0.55
CA ASP A 196 -9.25 8.45 1.38
C ASP A 196 -10.35 7.81 0.52
N TYR A 197 -10.92 8.55 -0.43
CA TYR A 197 -11.97 8.02 -1.32
C TYR A 197 -11.46 6.89 -2.23
N GLU A 198 -10.27 7.03 -2.81
CA GLU A 198 -9.64 5.97 -3.60
C GLU A 198 -9.39 4.73 -2.74
N ARG A 199 -8.85 4.89 -1.53
CA ARG A 199 -8.60 3.78 -0.60
C ARG A 199 -9.88 3.10 -0.17
N GLN A 200 -10.95 3.84 0.11
CA GLN A 200 -12.24 3.25 0.43
C GLN A 200 -12.69 2.29 -0.67
N LYS A 201 -12.57 2.69 -1.94
CA LYS A 201 -12.88 1.82 -3.09
C LYS A 201 -11.96 0.60 -3.18
N LEU A 202 -10.65 0.79 -3.00
CA LEU A 202 -9.69 -0.31 -3.03
C LEU A 202 -9.88 -1.29 -1.86
N ASN A 203 -10.41 -0.82 -0.73
CA ASN A 203 -10.56 -1.58 0.50
C ASN A 203 -11.93 -2.25 0.68
N VAL A 204 -12.90 -2.06 -0.23
CA VAL A 204 -14.25 -2.65 -0.10
C VAL A 204 -14.20 -4.18 -0.03
N GLY A 205 -14.55 -4.77 1.12
CA GLY A 205 -14.53 -6.23 1.29
C GLY A 205 -13.13 -6.80 1.57
N LEU A 206 -12.17 -5.98 1.99
CA LEU A 206 -10.91 -6.49 2.57
C LEU A 206 -11.23 -7.24 3.88
N PRO A 207 -10.72 -8.48 4.07
CA PRO A 207 -10.99 -9.23 5.30
C PRO A 207 -10.33 -8.58 6.52
N ARG A 208 -9.04 -8.25 6.42
CA ARG A 208 -8.28 -7.56 7.46
C ARG A 208 -7.11 -6.81 6.84
N TRP A 209 -6.81 -5.63 7.35
CA TRP A 209 -5.61 -4.87 6.98
C TRP A 209 -4.42 -5.38 7.80
N THR A 210 -3.55 -6.16 7.16
CA THR A 210 -2.35 -6.78 7.74
C THR A 210 -1.19 -6.77 6.76
N PRO A 211 -0.74 -5.60 6.28
CA PRO A 211 0.41 -5.54 5.41
C PRO A 211 1.63 -6.20 6.06
N ARG A 212 2.45 -6.89 5.24
CA ARG A 212 3.72 -7.47 5.68
C ARG A 212 4.59 -6.38 6.32
N GLU A 213 5.49 -6.77 7.21
CA GLU A 213 6.47 -5.83 7.76
C GLU A 213 7.33 -5.18 6.68
N ALA A 214 7.64 -3.90 6.89
CA ALA A 214 8.54 -3.16 6.04
C ALA A 214 9.96 -3.77 6.09
N SER A 215 10.54 -4.01 4.93
CA SER A 215 11.96 -4.34 4.76
C SER A 215 12.85 -3.20 5.26
N THR A 216 14.15 -3.48 5.48
CA THR A 216 15.13 -2.47 5.89
C THR A 216 15.15 -1.27 4.94
N MET A 217 15.05 -1.52 3.63
CA MET A 217 15.03 -0.48 2.63
C MET A 217 13.72 0.32 2.66
N GLU A 218 12.56 -0.33 2.79
CA GLU A 218 11.27 0.35 2.95
C GLU A 218 11.24 1.20 4.23
N LYS A 219 11.76 0.69 5.35
CA LYS A 219 11.91 1.45 6.60
C LYS A 219 12.72 2.73 6.39
N TRP A 220 13.80 2.65 5.63
CA TRP A 220 14.60 3.82 5.28
C TRP A 220 13.79 4.84 4.46
N TYR A 221 13.04 4.40 3.44
CA TYR A 221 12.16 5.29 2.67
C TYR A 221 11.06 5.90 3.54
N ILE A 222 10.40 5.12 4.38
CA ILE A 222 9.35 5.59 5.29
C ILE A 222 9.89 6.69 6.21
N GLY A 223 11.08 6.50 6.78
CA GLY A 223 11.75 7.51 7.61
C GLY A 223 12.00 8.81 6.83
N TRP A 224 12.54 8.68 5.62
CA TRP A 224 12.78 9.82 4.73
C TRP A 224 11.49 10.56 4.35
N TYR A 225 10.39 9.85 4.09
CA TYR A 225 9.08 10.45 3.84
C TYR A 225 8.51 11.17 5.06
N GLY A 226 8.65 10.57 6.24
CA GLY A 226 8.21 11.18 7.50
C GLY A 226 8.92 12.52 7.75
N ASP A 227 10.23 12.57 7.52
CA ASP A 227 11.02 13.78 7.66
C ASP A 227 10.62 14.86 6.64
N LEU A 228 10.40 14.49 5.37
CA LEU A 228 9.94 15.41 4.34
C LEU A 228 8.54 15.97 4.62
N ALA A 229 7.60 15.12 5.02
CA ALA A 229 6.25 15.55 5.38
C ALA A 229 6.29 16.53 6.58
N ALA A 230 7.13 16.26 7.57
CA ALA A 230 7.32 17.16 8.71
C ALA A 230 7.92 18.52 8.31
N ILE A 231 8.86 18.55 7.35
CA ILE A 231 9.43 19.79 6.81
C ILE A 231 8.37 20.59 6.06
N MET A 232 7.61 19.95 5.16
CA MET A 232 6.58 20.63 4.39
C MET A 232 5.47 21.21 5.28
N TYR A 233 5.05 20.47 6.31
CA TYR A 233 4.06 20.96 7.27
C TYR A 233 4.56 22.20 8.03
N LYS A 234 5.83 22.22 8.44
CA LYS A 234 6.45 23.39 9.10
C LYS A 234 6.51 24.61 8.19
N VAL A 235 6.85 24.44 6.92
CA VAL A 235 6.94 25.53 5.93
C VAL A 235 5.56 26.16 5.69
N ASN A 236 4.51 25.36 5.53
CA ASN A 236 3.16 25.86 5.30
C ASN A 236 2.58 26.62 6.50
N ARG A 237 2.78 26.10 7.72
CA ARG A 237 2.36 26.79 8.95
C ARG A 237 3.04 28.14 9.15
N GLY A 238 4.29 28.27 8.70
CA GLY A 238 5.02 29.54 8.73
C GLY A 238 4.49 30.61 7.76
N LYS A 239 3.87 30.20 6.66
CA LYS A 239 3.28 31.13 5.67
C LYS A 239 1.93 31.67 6.13
N GLU A 240 1.09 30.82 6.76
CA GLU A 240 -0.22 31.24 7.29
C GLU A 240 -0.07 32.30 8.40
N MET A 241 0.93 32.17 9.29
CA MET A 241 1.16 33.16 10.35
C MET A 241 1.64 34.53 9.84
N ARG A 242 2.12 34.63 8.60
CA ARG A 242 2.54 35.93 8.02
C ARG A 242 1.42 36.66 7.28
N LEU A 243 0.36 35.96 6.87
CA LEU A 243 -0.75 36.55 6.11
C LEU A 243 -1.95 36.96 6.98
N GLY A 244 -2.03 36.48 8.23
CA GLY A 244 -3.10 36.84 9.17
C GLY A 244 -2.82 38.06 10.07
N GLY A 245 -1.77 38.84 9.80
CA GLY A 245 -1.27 39.90 10.69
C GLY A 245 -1.62 41.35 10.30
N THR A 246 -2.44 41.57 9.28
CA THR A 246 -2.88 42.91 8.87
C THR A 246 -4.40 42.97 8.87
N SER A 247 -4.96 43.24 10.05
CA SER A 247 -6.36 43.64 10.24
C SER A 247 -6.39 44.74 11.28
#